data_AF-A0ABC8U0K3-F1
#
_entry.id   AF-A0ABC8U0K3-F1
#
_cell.length_a   1.000
_cell.length_b   1.000
_cell.length_c   1.000
_cell.angle_alpha   90.00
_cell.angle_beta   90.00
_cell.angle_gamma   90.00
#
_symmetry.space_group_name_H-M   'P 1'
#
loop_
_entity.id
_entity.type
_entity.pdbx_description
1 polymer ?
#
loop_
_entity_poly.entity_id
_entity_poly.type
_entity_poly.pdbx_seq_one_letter_code
_entity_poly.pdbx_strand_id
1 'polypeptide(L)'
;MKILAHSFDQSLGGRDFDEVLFRYFAMTFKEEYKTDVFQNARACIRLCAACEKLKKVLSANAEAPLNIECLMEEKDVKGCIQREKFEQLSVSLLSSVTEPLEKALLDVGLSVTDIHVVEVIGSGSRVPAVTRRLKKFFGKESSHTMKAIECVAKGCALQCAIVSPTFKVRQFQLLEKDVEVPFVKESAKEATEMEIDEASADGVPPSSIMENDVTTGAGNVLVAENGVSKTRDMPVQMRTYVEVTDSPWRVVSSLEDAQ
;
A
#
# COMPACT_ATOMS: atom_id res chain seq x y z
N MET A 1 1.68 -9.86 25.20
CA MET A 1 1.65 -8.43 24.82
C MET A 1 0.21 -7.94 24.92
N LYS A 2 -0.01 -6.74 25.44
CA LYS A 2 -1.34 -6.12 25.51
C LYS A 2 -1.30 -4.80 24.76
N ILE A 3 -2.22 -4.59 23.83
CA ILE A 3 -2.40 -3.30 23.16
C ILE A 3 -3.19 -2.39 24.10
N LEU A 4 -2.66 -1.20 24.34
CA LEU A 4 -3.19 -0.25 25.30
C LEU A 4 -4.20 0.70 24.64
N ALA A 5 -3.78 1.34 23.56
CA ALA A 5 -4.59 2.19 22.70
C ALA A 5 -4.03 2.15 21.27
N HIS A 6 -4.85 2.55 20.31
CA HIS A 6 -4.48 2.73 18.91
C HIS A 6 -5.20 3.97 18.39
N SER A 7 -4.58 4.71 17.49
CA SER A 7 -5.14 5.91 16.88
C SER A 7 -4.49 6.11 15.52
N PHE A 8 -5.22 6.69 14.58
CA PHE A 8 -4.77 6.84 13.20
C PHE A 8 -5.40 8.07 12.54
N ASP A 9 -4.74 8.55 11.48
CA ASP A 9 -5.26 9.53 10.52
C ASP A 9 -5.27 8.87 9.14
N GLN A 10 -6.44 8.78 8.51
CA GLN A 10 -6.61 8.16 7.19
C GLN A 10 -6.08 9.04 6.05
N SER A 11 -5.92 10.34 6.30
CA SER A 11 -5.49 11.35 5.34
C SER A 11 -4.00 11.70 5.43
N LEU A 12 -3.23 10.94 6.22
CA LEU A 12 -1.82 11.16 6.45
C LEU A 12 -0.98 9.97 5.99
N GLY A 13 -0.40 10.09 4.80
CA GLY A 13 0.45 9.05 4.23
C GLY A 13 1.55 9.59 3.33
N GLY A 14 2.36 8.66 2.80
CA GLY A 14 3.43 9.00 1.87
C GLY A 14 2.92 9.64 0.57
N ARG A 15 1.69 9.32 0.17
CA ARG A 15 1.00 9.86 -1.01
C ARG A 15 0.73 11.36 -0.86
N ASP A 16 0.35 11.81 0.33
CA ASP A 16 0.01 13.22 0.56
C ASP A 16 1.25 14.11 0.43
N PHE A 17 2.41 13.60 0.86
CA PHE A 17 3.70 14.25 0.58
C PHE A 17 4.05 14.27 -0.92
N ASP A 18 3.72 13.21 -1.66
CA ASP A 18 3.93 13.18 -3.11
C ASP A 18 3.01 14.19 -3.82
N GLU A 19 1.77 14.35 -3.35
CA GLU A 19 0.80 15.34 -3.85
C GLU A 19 1.29 16.78 -3.64
N VAL A 20 1.91 17.08 -2.50
CA VAL A 20 2.52 18.40 -2.24
C VAL A 20 3.60 18.71 -3.27
N LEU A 21 4.49 17.75 -3.56
CA LEU A 21 5.52 17.89 -4.59
C LEU A 21 4.90 18.02 -5.99
N PHE A 22 3.90 17.20 -6.30
CA PHE A 22 3.20 17.22 -7.57
C PHE A 22 2.58 18.59 -7.84
N ARG A 23 1.85 19.17 -6.87
CA ARG A 23 1.25 20.51 -7.00
C ARG A 23 2.30 21.59 -7.21
N TYR A 24 3.40 21.53 -6.46
CA TYR A 24 4.50 22.48 -6.61
C TYR A 24 5.08 22.45 -8.03
N PHE A 25 5.46 21.28 -8.54
CA PHE A 25 6.02 21.17 -9.89
C PHE A 25 5.00 21.45 -10.99
N ALA A 26 3.73 21.07 -10.80
CA ALA A 26 2.69 21.37 -11.77
C ALA A 26 2.46 22.89 -11.91
N MET A 27 2.52 23.65 -10.81
CA MET A 27 2.47 25.11 -10.84
C MET A 27 3.70 25.69 -11.53
N THR A 28 4.91 25.25 -11.15
CA THR A 28 6.17 25.70 -11.78
C THR A 28 6.19 25.44 -13.28
N PHE A 29 5.75 24.26 -13.73
CA PHE A 29 5.74 23.91 -15.15
C PHE A 29 4.68 24.64 -15.97
N LYS A 30 3.58 25.03 -15.32
CA LYS A 30 2.58 25.91 -15.93
C LYS A 30 3.12 27.32 -16.15
N GLU A 31 3.96 27.82 -15.26
CA GLU A 31 4.59 29.14 -15.38
C GLU A 31 5.75 29.14 -16.38
N GLU A 32 6.66 28.17 -16.28
CA GLU A 32 7.91 28.16 -17.07
C GLU A 32 7.72 27.57 -18.48
N TYR A 33 7.02 26.44 -18.60
CA TYR A 33 6.86 25.72 -19.86
C TYR A 33 5.49 25.92 -20.51
N LYS A 34 4.58 26.65 -19.84
CA LYS A 34 3.17 26.83 -20.25
C LYS A 34 2.44 25.49 -20.45
N THR A 35 2.85 24.47 -19.69
CA THR A 35 2.34 23.10 -19.79
C THR A 35 1.41 22.84 -18.61
N ASP A 36 0.13 22.64 -18.87
CA ASP A 36 -0.84 22.26 -17.83
C ASP A 36 -0.91 20.74 -17.68
N VAL A 37 -0.17 20.22 -16.70
CA VAL A 37 -0.07 18.78 -16.44
C VAL A 37 -1.43 18.19 -16.03
N PHE A 38 -2.31 18.97 -15.39
CA PHE A 38 -3.61 18.49 -14.90
C PHE A 38 -4.56 18.06 -16.02
N GLN A 39 -4.38 18.59 -17.23
CA GLN A 39 -5.23 18.26 -18.37
C GLN A 39 -4.90 16.89 -18.97
N ASN A 40 -3.71 16.34 -18.70
CA ASN A 40 -3.25 15.10 -19.32
C ASN A 40 -2.96 14.03 -18.26
N ALA A 41 -3.82 12.99 -18.22
CA ALA A 41 -3.69 11.89 -17.28
C ALA A 41 -2.33 11.17 -17.37
N ARG A 42 -1.78 11.00 -18.58
CA ARG A 42 -0.46 10.38 -18.77
C ARG A 42 0.66 11.24 -18.20
N ALA A 43 0.59 12.55 -18.39
CA ALA A 43 1.55 13.50 -17.82
C ALA A 43 1.46 13.51 -16.28
N CYS A 44 0.25 13.50 -15.72
CA CYS A 44 0.02 13.39 -14.27
C CYS A 44 0.72 12.16 -13.68
N ILE A 45 0.46 10.97 -14.23
CA ILE A 45 1.04 9.72 -13.72
C ILE A 45 2.57 9.76 -13.76
N ARG A 46 3.15 10.28 -14.85
CA ARG A 46 4.61 10.40 -15.00
C ARG A 46 5.21 11.37 -13.99
N LEU A 47 4.57 12.52 -13.78
CA LEU A 47 5.01 13.49 -12.78
C LEU A 47 4.88 12.92 -11.36
N CYS A 48 3.77 12.24 -11.03
CA CYS A 48 3.60 11.56 -9.74
C CYS A 48 4.69 10.53 -9.48
N ALA A 49 4.98 9.66 -10.45
CA ALA A 49 6.04 8.65 -10.32
C ALA A 49 7.43 9.29 -10.15
N ALA A 50 7.67 10.42 -10.81
CA ALA A 50 8.91 11.17 -10.65
C ALA A 50 8.99 11.85 -9.27
N CYS A 51 7.89 12.41 -8.76
CA CYS A 51 7.80 12.99 -7.42
C CYS A 51 8.03 11.95 -6.32
N GLU A 52 7.49 10.73 -6.46
CA GLU A 52 7.73 9.64 -5.50
C GLU A 52 9.23 9.28 -5.41
N LYS A 53 9.90 9.20 -6.57
CA LYS A 53 11.36 8.98 -6.64
C LYS A 53 12.11 10.16 -6.03
N LEU A 54 11.70 11.38 -6.36
CA LEU A 54 12.31 12.61 -5.85
C LEU A 54 12.23 12.69 -4.32
N LYS A 55 11.08 12.37 -3.72
CA LYS A 55 10.89 12.31 -2.27
C LYS A 55 11.87 11.33 -1.60
N LYS A 56 12.09 10.16 -2.20
CA LYS A 56 13.07 9.17 -1.70
C LYS A 56 14.49 9.75 -1.72
N VAL A 57 14.86 10.45 -2.79
CA VAL A 57 16.16 11.13 -2.89
C VAL A 57 16.29 12.24 -1.85
N LEU A 58 15.28 13.08 -1.67
CA LEU A 58 15.25 14.15 -0.65
C LEU A 58 15.34 13.62 0.78
N SER A 59 14.91 12.38 1.02
CA SER A 59 15.05 11.75 2.34
C SER A 59 16.52 11.45 2.67
N ALA A 60 17.36 11.23 1.67
CA ALA A 60 18.80 11.02 1.84
C ALA A 60 19.62 12.31 1.64
N ASN A 61 19.31 13.09 0.60
CA ASN A 61 20.08 14.26 0.16
C ASN A 61 19.35 15.57 0.46
N ALA A 62 20.09 16.67 0.62
CA ALA A 62 19.52 17.99 0.88
C ALA A 62 18.83 18.60 -0.35
N GLU A 63 19.18 18.15 -1.55
CA GLU A 63 18.64 18.64 -2.81
C GLU A 63 18.37 17.45 -3.73
N ALA A 64 17.36 17.57 -4.58
CA ALA A 64 17.05 16.56 -5.57
C ALA A 64 16.65 17.20 -6.91
N PRO A 65 17.37 16.86 -8.01
CA PRO A 65 16.98 17.28 -9.35
C PRO A 65 15.83 16.39 -9.87
N LEU A 66 14.93 17.01 -10.62
CA LEU A 66 13.83 16.38 -11.33
C LEU A 66 14.08 16.57 -12.83
N ASN A 67 14.10 15.47 -13.59
CA ASN A 67 14.17 15.51 -15.05
C ASN A 67 13.16 14.53 -15.61
N ILE A 68 12.27 15.00 -16.48
CA ILE A 68 11.25 14.17 -17.13
C ILE A 68 11.25 14.50 -18.61
N GLU A 69 11.60 13.51 -19.42
CA GLU A 69 11.62 13.62 -20.88
C GLU A 69 10.22 13.47 -21.47
N CYS A 70 9.89 14.27 -22.49
CA CYS A 70 8.62 14.27 -23.20
C CYS A 70 7.41 14.23 -22.27
N LEU A 71 7.35 15.09 -21.25
CA LEU A 71 6.25 15.08 -20.27
C LEU A 71 4.90 15.32 -20.97
N MET A 72 4.84 16.31 -21.85
CA MET A 72 3.67 16.64 -22.66
C MET A 72 4.12 17.32 -23.95
N GLU A 73 3.48 17.02 -25.10
CA GLU A 73 3.80 17.66 -26.40
C GLU A 73 5.30 17.62 -26.77
N GLU A 74 5.99 16.51 -26.46
CA GLU A 74 7.44 16.36 -26.70
C GLU A 74 8.33 17.39 -25.96
N LYS A 75 7.78 18.07 -24.94
CA LYS A 75 8.55 18.98 -24.08
C LYS A 75 9.18 18.23 -22.93
N ASP A 76 10.49 18.40 -22.81
CA ASP A 76 11.25 17.97 -21.63
C ASP A 76 11.13 19.03 -20.53
N VAL A 77 10.92 18.56 -19.30
CA VAL A 77 10.88 19.44 -18.13
C VAL A 77 12.01 19.11 -17.17
N LYS A 78 12.59 20.17 -16.61
CA LYS A 78 13.63 20.08 -15.61
C LYS A 78 13.22 20.91 -14.40
N GLY A 79 13.62 20.47 -13.23
CA GLY A 79 13.38 21.18 -12.00
C GLY A 79 14.36 20.75 -10.93
N CYS A 80 14.43 21.52 -9.86
CA CYS A 80 15.17 21.13 -8.68
C CYS A 80 14.43 21.61 -7.44
N ILE A 81 14.53 20.86 -6.35
CA ILE A 81 13.97 21.25 -5.06
C ILE A 81 14.92 20.91 -3.93
N GLN A 82 15.02 21.84 -2.98
CA GLN A 82 15.73 21.65 -1.73
C GLN A 82 14.80 21.05 -0.68
N ARG A 83 15.37 20.25 0.22
CA ARG A 83 14.64 19.59 1.32
C ARG A 83 13.93 20.61 2.19
N GLU A 84 14.58 21.72 2.51
CA GLU A 84 14.03 22.79 3.33
C GLU A 84 12.75 23.35 2.71
N LYS A 85 12.74 23.52 1.37
CA LYS A 85 11.56 23.99 0.65
C LYS A 85 10.44 22.96 0.67
N PHE A 86 10.76 21.68 0.47
CA PHE A 86 9.78 20.59 0.57
C PHE A 86 9.15 20.50 1.96
N GLU A 87 9.96 20.62 3.01
CA GLU A 87 9.48 20.61 4.40
C GLU A 87 8.59 21.81 4.71
N GLN A 88 8.90 23.00 4.18
CA GLN A 88 8.05 24.19 4.28
C GLN A 88 6.70 24.01 3.60
N LEU A 89 6.68 23.39 2.42
CA LEU A 89 5.43 23.11 1.70
C LEU A 89 4.57 22.06 2.42
N SER A 90 5.20 21.18 3.21
CA SER A 90 4.55 20.07 3.90
C SER A 90 4.23 20.35 5.37
N VAL A 91 4.30 21.61 5.82
CA VAL A 91 4.11 21.98 7.25
C VAL A 91 2.77 21.51 7.80
N SER A 92 1.69 21.65 7.03
CA SER A 92 0.34 21.23 7.44
C SER A 92 0.26 19.73 7.71
N LEU A 93 0.84 18.90 6.83
CA LEU A 93 0.92 17.46 7.01
C LEU A 93 1.82 17.08 8.20
N LEU A 94 2.93 17.80 8.40
CA LEU A 94 3.82 17.55 9.53
C LEU A 94 3.20 17.91 10.87
N SER A 95 2.28 18.87 10.92
CA SER A 95 1.51 19.17 12.13
C SER A 95 0.48 18.09 12.46
N SER A 96 -0.19 17.49 11.48
CA SER A 96 -1.21 16.47 11.75
C SER A 96 -0.62 15.15 12.29
N VAL A 97 0.69 14.91 12.11
CA VAL A 97 1.41 13.75 12.70
C VAL A 97 1.24 13.64 14.23
N THR A 98 1.11 14.77 14.95
CA THR A 98 1.02 14.74 16.42
C THR A 98 -0.40 14.44 16.93
N GLU A 99 -1.44 14.70 16.15
CA GLU A 99 -2.83 14.55 16.60
C GLU A 99 -3.18 13.10 16.96
N PRO A 100 -2.84 12.07 16.16
CA PRO A 100 -3.11 10.69 16.53
C PRO A 100 -2.34 10.24 17.77
N LEU A 101 -1.14 10.77 18.00
CA LEU A 101 -0.29 10.43 19.14
C LEU A 101 -0.89 10.95 20.44
N GLU A 102 -1.37 12.20 20.44
CA GLU A 102 -2.03 12.81 21.59
C GLU A 102 -3.32 12.06 21.94
N LYS A 103 -4.12 11.70 20.94
CA LYS A 103 -5.34 10.91 21.13
C LYS A 103 -5.04 9.54 21.75
N ALA A 104 -4.03 8.83 21.24
CA ALA A 104 -3.65 7.53 21.77
C ALA A 104 -3.19 7.61 23.24
N LEU A 105 -2.45 8.66 23.63
CA LEU A 105 -2.02 8.86 25.01
C LEU A 105 -3.19 9.19 25.93
N LEU A 106 -4.13 10.00 25.45
CA LEU A 106 -5.34 10.39 26.17
C LEU A 106 -6.24 9.18 26.45
N ASP A 107 -6.41 8.28 25.48
CA ASP A 107 -7.25 7.08 25.62
C ASP A 107 -6.78 6.12 26.72
N VAL A 108 -5.47 6.09 27.01
CA VAL A 108 -4.90 5.31 28.12
C VAL A 108 -4.59 6.11 29.37
N GLY A 109 -4.71 7.44 29.33
CA GLY A 109 -4.33 8.32 30.44
C GLY A 109 -2.85 8.25 30.80
N LEU A 110 -1.97 7.95 29.83
CA LEU A 110 -0.53 7.91 30.03
C LEU A 110 0.12 9.23 29.59
N SER A 111 1.21 9.58 30.24
CA SER A 111 2.04 10.71 29.86
C SER A 111 3.13 10.29 28.87
N VAL A 112 3.69 11.26 28.16
CA VAL A 112 4.83 11.04 27.25
C VAL A 112 6.03 10.41 27.97
N THR A 113 6.22 10.72 29.25
CA THR A 113 7.34 10.21 30.05
C THR A 113 7.25 8.72 30.34
N ASP A 114 6.03 8.15 30.37
CA ASP A 114 5.77 6.73 30.63
C ASP A 114 6.16 5.83 29.44
N ILE A 115 6.38 6.41 28.27
CA ILE A 115 6.73 5.67 27.04
C ILE A 115 8.22 5.34 27.05
N HIS A 116 8.57 4.05 27.12
CA HIS A 116 9.97 3.62 27.25
C HIS A 116 10.75 3.68 25.92
N VAL A 117 10.15 3.17 24.85
CA VAL A 117 10.75 3.04 23.51
C VAL A 117 9.75 3.49 22.47
N VAL A 118 10.24 4.24 21.47
CA VAL A 118 9.45 4.65 20.30
C VAL A 118 10.00 3.91 19.10
N GLU A 119 9.28 2.90 18.62
CA GLU A 119 9.66 2.17 17.41
C GLU A 119 8.93 2.76 16.21
N VAL A 120 9.66 3.11 15.15
CA VAL A 120 9.09 3.76 13.97
C VAL A 120 9.14 2.82 12.77
N ILE A 121 7.96 2.56 12.20
CA ILE A 121 7.73 1.64 11.09
C ILE A 121 7.18 2.43 9.88
N GLY A 122 7.23 1.85 8.69
CA GLY A 122 6.73 2.45 7.44
C GLY A 122 7.80 3.14 6.60
N SER A 123 7.49 3.41 5.33
CA SER A 123 8.39 4.11 4.40
C SER A 123 8.30 5.62 4.54
N GLY A 124 7.12 6.16 4.85
CA GLY A 124 6.88 7.60 5.01
C GLY A 124 7.64 8.22 6.19
N SER A 125 7.93 7.42 7.21
CA SER A 125 8.72 7.85 8.37
C SER A 125 10.21 8.05 8.08
N ARG A 126 10.69 7.71 6.88
CA ARG A 126 12.06 8.02 6.44
C ARG A 126 12.28 9.48 6.10
N VAL A 127 11.22 10.27 5.96
CA VAL A 127 11.31 11.72 5.78
C VAL A 127 11.89 12.32 7.08
N PRO A 128 13.07 12.98 7.03
CA PRO A 128 13.75 13.44 8.25
C PRO A 128 12.92 14.38 9.14
N ALA A 129 12.04 15.19 8.54
CA ALA A 129 11.12 16.07 9.27
C ALA A 129 10.14 15.30 10.16
N VAL A 130 9.65 14.15 9.72
CA VAL A 130 8.73 13.30 10.50
C VAL A 130 9.46 12.77 11.74
N THR A 131 10.66 12.20 11.58
CA THR A 131 11.46 11.72 12.71
C THR A 131 11.83 12.84 13.68
N ARG A 132 12.16 14.04 13.20
CA ARG A 132 12.40 15.20 14.07
C ARG A 132 11.15 15.59 14.85
N ARG A 133 9.97 15.53 14.23
CA ARG A 133 8.69 15.82 14.90
C ARG A 133 8.40 14.79 15.99
N LEU A 134 8.61 13.51 15.72
CA LEU A 134 8.46 12.44 16.70
C LEU A 134 9.45 12.60 17.85
N LYS A 135 10.73 12.90 17.57
CA LYS A 135 11.74 13.16 18.61
C LYS A 135 11.36 14.36 19.48
N LYS A 136 10.81 15.42 18.89
CA LYS A 136 10.32 16.59 19.64
C LYS A 136 9.11 16.25 20.51
N PHE A 137 8.19 15.44 20.01
CA PHE A 137 6.98 15.04 20.74
C PHE A 137 7.32 14.14 21.93
N PHE A 138 8.10 13.08 21.70
CA PHE A 138 8.43 12.10 22.75
C PHE A 138 9.62 12.50 23.64
N GLY A 139 10.43 13.47 23.21
CA GLY A 139 11.69 13.82 23.87
C GLY A 139 12.74 12.71 23.82
N LYS A 140 12.51 11.66 23.01
CA LYS A 140 13.33 10.44 22.92
C LYS A 140 13.65 10.14 21.46
N GLU A 141 14.74 9.43 21.23
CA GLU A 141 15.11 9.00 19.87
C GLU A 141 14.24 7.84 19.42
N SER A 142 13.86 7.85 18.14
CA SER A 142 13.16 6.73 17.51
C SER A 142 14.11 5.56 17.27
N SER A 143 13.67 4.37 17.65
CA SER A 143 14.32 3.10 17.36
C SER A 143 13.84 2.54 16.01
N HIS A 144 14.75 1.81 15.36
CA HIS A 144 14.54 1.08 14.09
C HIS A 144 15.06 -0.36 14.20
N THR A 145 14.83 -0.99 15.36
CA THR A 145 15.25 -2.37 15.62
C THR A 145 14.54 -3.34 14.67
N MET A 146 13.30 -3.02 14.30
CA MET A 146 12.51 -3.79 13.34
C MET A 146 12.68 -3.27 11.92
N LYS A 147 12.78 -4.19 10.96
CA LYS A 147 12.81 -3.82 9.54
C LYS A 147 11.42 -3.31 9.11
N ALA A 148 11.34 -2.00 8.87
CA ALA A 148 10.09 -1.27 8.59
C ALA A 148 9.21 -1.84 7.46
N ILE A 149 9.78 -2.51 6.46
CA ILE A 149 9.04 -3.05 5.29
C ILE A 149 8.60 -4.51 5.45
N GLU A 150 9.16 -5.25 6.40
CA GLU A 150 8.94 -6.70 6.54
C GLU A 150 8.26 -7.08 7.86
N CYS A 151 8.38 -6.24 8.89
CA CYS A 151 7.89 -6.55 10.23
C CYS A 151 6.40 -6.88 10.27
N VAL A 152 5.58 -6.15 9.52
CA VAL A 152 4.13 -6.38 9.42
C VAL A 152 3.85 -7.76 8.82
N ALA A 153 4.44 -8.07 7.65
CA ALA A 153 4.26 -9.35 6.98
C ALA A 153 4.73 -10.54 7.84
N LYS A 154 5.86 -10.39 8.55
CA LYS A 154 6.37 -11.41 9.47
C LYS A 154 5.44 -11.63 10.67
N GLY A 155 4.86 -10.55 11.21
CA GLY A 155 3.87 -10.62 12.28
C GLY A 155 2.61 -11.37 11.84
N CYS A 156 2.08 -11.05 10.66
CA CYS A 156 0.93 -11.77 10.08
C CYS A 156 1.24 -13.25 9.84
N ALA A 157 2.41 -13.57 9.27
CA ALA A 157 2.82 -14.96 9.05
C ALA A 157 2.94 -15.75 10.36
N LEU A 158 3.48 -15.13 11.42
CA LEU A 158 3.54 -15.74 12.75
C LEU A 158 2.12 -15.99 13.31
N GLN A 159 1.21 -15.02 13.17
CA GLN A 159 -0.17 -15.19 13.62
C GLN A 159 -0.88 -16.32 12.87
N CYS A 160 -0.69 -16.43 11.55
CA CYS A 160 -1.19 -17.57 10.77
C CYS A 160 -0.63 -18.91 11.28
N ALA A 161 0.65 -18.95 11.65
CA ALA A 161 1.26 -20.16 12.19
C ALA A 161 0.75 -20.52 13.60
N ILE A 162 0.41 -19.53 14.44
CA ILE A 162 -0.20 -19.75 15.77
C ILE A 162 -1.60 -20.36 15.64
N VAL A 163 -2.40 -19.89 14.69
CA VAL A 163 -3.77 -20.39 14.46
C VAL A 163 -3.77 -21.73 13.72
N SER A 164 -2.71 -22.06 13.00
CA SER A 164 -2.61 -23.31 12.26
C SER A 164 -2.45 -24.52 13.20
N PRO A 165 -3.23 -25.59 13.01
CA PRO A 165 -3.08 -26.81 13.81
C PRO A 165 -1.80 -27.61 13.46
N THR A 166 -1.17 -27.30 12.32
CA THR A 166 -0.02 -28.06 11.79
C THR A 166 1.31 -27.55 12.32
N PHE A 167 1.43 -26.25 12.57
CA PHE A 167 2.68 -25.62 12.95
C PHE A 167 2.80 -25.51 14.48
N LYS A 168 3.94 -25.94 15.03
CA LYS A 168 4.27 -25.70 16.44
C LYS A 168 5.14 -24.46 16.53
N VAL A 169 4.60 -23.41 17.14
CA VAL A 169 5.30 -22.14 17.39
C VAL A 169 5.45 -21.89 18.89
N ARG A 170 6.40 -21.03 19.27
CA ARG A 170 6.53 -20.62 20.67
C ARG A 170 5.27 -19.88 21.10
N GLN A 171 4.79 -20.16 22.30
CA GLN A 171 3.57 -19.54 22.81
C GLN A 171 3.76 -18.03 22.92
N PHE A 172 2.89 -17.28 22.24
CA PHE A 172 2.84 -15.83 22.28
C PHE A 172 1.38 -15.42 22.44
N GLN A 173 1.07 -14.67 23.50
CA GLN A 173 -0.29 -14.18 23.76
C GLN A 173 -0.37 -12.70 23.41
N LEU A 174 -1.30 -12.35 22.52
CA LEU A 174 -1.66 -10.98 22.17
C LEU A 174 -3.06 -10.69 22.72
N LEU A 175 -3.19 -9.63 23.51
CA LEU A 175 -4.47 -9.14 24.02
C LEU A 175 -4.76 -7.80 23.34
N GLU A 176 -5.77 -7.80 22.48
CA GLU A 176 -6.29 -6.61 21.79
C GLU A 176 -7.72 -6.36 22.27
N LYS A 177 -8.10 -5.10 22.43
CA LYS A 177 -9.50 -4.72 22.64
C LYS A 177 -10.12 -4.53 21.28
N ASP A 178 -11.29 -5.11 21.04
CA ASP A 178 -11.98 -4.98 19.76
C ASP A 178 -12.17 -3.52 19.38
N VAL A 179 -11.70 -3.19 18.18
CA VAL A 179 -11.83 -1.87 17.57
C VAL A 179 -12.87 -2.01 16.47
N GLU A 180 -14.01 -1.35 16.62
CA GLU A 180 -14.92 -1.17 15.50
C GLU A 180 -14.30 -0.17 14.53
N VAL A 181 -13.68 -0.68 13.46
CA VAL A 181 -13.32 0.14 12.31
C VAL A 181 -14.59 0.27 11.47
N PRO A 182 -15.20 1.47 11.36
CA PRO A 182 -16.36 1.64 10.49
C PRO A 182 -15.93 1.39 9.04
N PHE A 183 -16.32 0.23 8.50
CA PHE A 183 -16.15 -0.08 7.10
C PHE A 183 -17.18 0.73 6.29
N VAL A 184 -16.74 1.82 5.67
CA VAL A 184 -17.56 2.52 4.68
C VAL A 184 -17.59 1.65 3.43
N LYS A 185 -18.70 0.95 3.21
CA LYS A 185 -18.99 0.33 1.91
C LYS A 185 -19.07 1.45 0.88
N GLU A 186 -18.05 1.58 0.06
CA GLU A 186 -18.17 2.35 -1.18
C GLU A 186 -19.24 1.65 -2.03
N SER A 187 -20.37 2.31 -2.25
CA SER A 187 -21.45 1.78 -3.07
C SER A 187 -20.91 1.59 -4.48
N ALA A 188 -20.81 0.34 -4.92
CA ALA A 188 -20.50 0.02 -6.30
C ALA A 188 -21.48 0.78 -7.21
N LYS A 189 -20.97 1.75 -7.97
CA LYS A 189 -21.71 2.27 -9.11
C LYS A 189 -21.73 1.15 -10.14
N GLU A 190 -22.96 0.70 -10.40
CA GLU A 190 -23.33 -0.32 -11.36
C GLU A 190 -22.60 -0.07 -12.69
N ALA A 191 -21.81 -1.06 -13.12
CA ALA A 191 -21.12 -1.03 -14.39
C ALA A 191 -22.18 -1.08 -15.50
N THR A 192 -22.32 0.01 -16.24
CA THR A 192 -23.14 0.05 -17.45
C THR A 192 -22.50 -0.87 -18.48
N GLU A 193 -23.21 -1.94 -18.87
CA GLU A 193 -22.82 -2.82 -19.96
C GLU A 193 -22.56 -2.01 -21.24
N MET A 194 -21.39 -2.18 -21.84
CA MET A 194 -21.10 -1.74 -23.19
C MET A 194 -21.60 -2.81 -24.16
N GLU A 195 -22.66 -2.50 -24.90
CA GLU A 195 -23.09 -3.30 -26.06
C GLU A 195 -21.99 -3.32 -27.11
N ILE A 196 -21.66 -4.52 -27.61
CA ILE A 196 -20.77 -4.74 -28.75
C ILE A 196 -21.67 -4.86 -29.97
N ASP A 197 -21.60 -3.89 -30.88
CA ASP A 197 -22.29 -3.95 -32.17
C ASP A 197 -21.70 -5.08 -33.05
N GLU A 198 -22.54 -6.05 -33.44
CA GLU A 198 -22.22 -7.03 -34.47
C GLU A 198 -22.19 -6.36 -35.85
N ALA A 199 -21.04 -6.43 -36.53
CA ALA A 199 -20.92 -6.05 -37.93
C ALA A 199 -21.49 -7.16 -38.84
N SER A 200 -22.47 -6.78 -39.66
CA SER A 200 -23.16 -7.61 -40.64
C SER A 200 -22.23 -8.23 -41.69
N ALA A 201 -22.44 -9.52 -41.96
CA ALA A 201 -21.86 -10.25 -43.07
C ALA A 201 -22.58 -9.91 -44.40
N ASP A 202 -21.83 -9.58 -45.44
CA ASP A 202 -22.24 -9.83 -46.83
C ASP A 202 -21.00 -10.16 -47.69
N GLY A 203 -21.13 -11.22 -48.49
CA GLY A 203 -20.03 -12.00 -49.08
C GLY A 203 -19.55 -11.61 -50.49
N VAL A 204 -18.30 -12.01 -50.83
CA VAL A 204 -17.91 -13.02 -51.87
C VAL A 204 -17.24 -12.34 -53.09
N PRO A 205 -16.33 -12.95 -53.91
CA PRO A 205 -15.56 -14.22 -53.87
C PRO A 205 -14.01 -14.04 -53.98
N PRO A 206 -13.21 -15.14 -54.00
CA PRO A 206 -11.73 -15.08 -53.94
C PRO A 206 -11.05 -15.13 -55.33
N SER A 207 -9.87 -14.51 -55.43
CA SER A 207 -8.92 -14.76 -56.51
C SER A 207 -7.54 -15.14 -55.96
N SER A 208 -7.01 -16.19 -56.56
CA SER A 208 -5.67 -16.80 -56.51
C SER A 208 -4.50 -15.86 -56.20
N ILE A 209 -3.48 -16.34 -55.46
CA ILE A 209 -2.09 -16.50 -55.95
C ILE A 209 -1.21 -17.25 -54.91
N MET A 210 -0.50 -18.22 -55.47
CA MET A 210 0.58 -19.12 -55.04
C MET A 210 1.45 -18.82 -53.81
N GLU A 211 1.68 -19.90 -53.05
CA GLU A 211 2.77 -20.13 -52.12
C GLU A 211 4.13 -20.23 -52.84
N ASN A 212 5.20 -19.73 -52.21
CA ASN A 212 6.58 -20.13 -52.50
C ASN A 212 7.26 -20.58 -51.20
N ASP A 213 7.79 -21.79 -51.26
CA ASP A 213 8.52 -22.54 -50.24
C ASP A 213 10.01 -22.15 -50.22
N VAL A 214 10.58 -22.00 -49.01
CA VAL A 214 12.00 -22.25 -48.72
C VAL A 214 12.10 -22.91 -47.35
N THR A 215 12.40 -24.20 -47.37
CA THR A 215 12.91 -25.04 -46.29
C THR A 215 14.33 -24.58 -45.90
N THR A 216 14.82 -24.69 -44.66
CA THR A 216 15.27 -25.93 -44.01
C THR A 216 15.76 -25.61 -42.59
N GLY A 217 15.56 -26.51 -41.61
CA GLY A 217 16.30 -26.47 -40.34
C GLY A 217 15.65 -27.24 -39.20
N ALA A 218 15.99 -28.52 -39.08
CA ALA A 218 15.42 -29.52 -38.17
C ALA A 218 15.69 -29.29 -36.67
N GLY A 219 14.78 -29.78 -35.83
CA GLY A 219 14.96 -29.96 -34.38
C GLY A 219 13.72 -30.55 -33.70
N ASN A 220 13.70 -31.86 -33.51
CA ASN A 220 12.66 -32.67 -32.85
C ASN A 220 12.26 -32.16 -31.45
N VAL A 221 10.99 -32.33 -31.05
CA VAL A 221 10.55 -33.16 -29.89
C VAL A 221 9.03 -33.43 -29.99
N LEU A 222 8.66 -34.66 -29.58
CA LEU A 222 7.42 -35.39 -29.79
C LEU A 222 6.22 -34.87 -28.95
N VAL A 223 5.04 -34.95 -29.57
CA VAL A 223 3.71 -34.76 -28.97
C VAL A 223 3.29 -36.04 -28.24
N ALA A 224 2.75 -35.91 -27.03
CA ALA A 224 2.02 -36.97 -26.34
C ALA A 224 0.65 -36.46 -25.86
N GLU A 225 -0.35 -37.31 -26.06
CA GLU A 225 -1.79 -37.06 -26.00
C GLU A 225 -2.36 -36.79 -24.60
N ASN A 226 -3.49 -36.07 -24.59
CA ASN A 226 -4.30 -35.77 -23.41
C ASN A 226 -5.01 -37.02 -22.85
N GLY A 227 -4.62 -37.43 -21.65
CA GLY A 227 -5.34 -38.38 -20.81
C GLY A 227 -6.21 -37.68 -19.77
N VAL A 228 -7.53 -37.79 -19.92
CA VAL A 228 -8.53 -37.40 -18.92
C VAL A 228 -8.44 -38.32 -17.70
N SER A 229 -8.33 -37.76 -16.49
CA SER A 229 -8.64 -38.49 -15.25
C SER A 229 -9.50 -37.63 -14.32
N LYS A 230 -10.72 -38.12 -14.09
CA LYS A 230 -11.74 -37.56 -13.19
C LYS A 230 -11.25 -37.66 -11.74
N THR A 231 -11.13 -36.53 -11.05
CA THR A 231 -11.26 -36.48 -9.59
C THR A 231 -12.43 -35.58 -9.23
N ARG A 232 -13.28 -36.07 -8.33
CA ARG A 232 -14.55 -35.46 -7.94
C ARG A 232 -14.27 -34.24 -7.06
N ASP A 233 -14.49 -33.05 -7.60
CA ASP A 233 -14.65 -31.85 -6.78
C ASP A 233 -16.01 -31.89 -6.07
N MET A 234 -15.98 -32.00 -4.75
CA MET A 234 -17.13 -31.59 -3.93
C MET A 234 -16.92 -30.14 -3.51
N PRO A 235 -17.91 -29.24 -3.71
CA PRO A 235 -17.80 -27.87 -3.23
C PRO A 235 -17.88 -27.85 -1.70
N VAL A 236 -16.77 -27.46 -1.04
CA VAL A 236 -16.79 -27.14 0.39
C VAL A 236 -17.49 -25.78 0.53
N GLN A 237 -18.80 -25.81 0.76
CA GLN A 237 -19.53 -24.63 1.24
C GLN A 237 -19.10 -24.36 2.68
N MET A 238 -18.23 -23.36 2.85
CA MET A 238 -17.89 -22.82 4.16
C MET A 238 -19.07 -21.96 4.64
N ARG A 239 -20.01 -22.57 5.36
CA ARG A 239 -21.03 -21.83 6.13
C ARG A 239 -20.37 -21.34 7.42
N THR A 240 -20.16 -20.04 7.50
CA THR A 240 -19.81 -19.37 8.75
C THR A 240 -21.04 -19.37 9.65
N TYR A 241 -21.07 -20.25 10.66
CA TYR A 241 -22.02 -20.13 11.75
C TYR A 241 -21.53 -19.03 12.69
N VAL A 242 -22.28 -17.94 12.78
CA VAL A 242 -22.16 -16.99 13.89
C VAL A 242 -23.06 -17.51 15.00
N GLU A 243 -22.49 -18.19 15.99
CA GLU A 243 -23.18 -18.37 17.25
C GLU A 243 -23.14 -17.04 18.00
N VAL A 244 -24.23 -16.28 17.91
CA VAL A 244 -24.49 -15.19 18.84
C VAL A 244 -24.85 -15.84 20.17
N THR A 245 -23.88 -15.93 21.07
CA THR A 245 -24.16 -16.25 22.46
C THR A 245 -24.37 -14.94 23.21
N ASP A 246 -25.63 -14.64 23.49
CA ASP A 246 -26.00 -13.63 24.48
C ASP A 246 -25.61 -14.15 25.86
N SER A 247 -24.42 -13.80 26.38
CA SER A 247 -24.21 -13.49 27.80
C SER A 247 -22.74 -13.20 28.18
N PRO A 248 -22.51 -12.34 29.20
CA PRO A 248 -21.21 -11.75 29.49
C PRO A 248 -20.43 -12.57 30.55
N TRP A 249 -19.13 -12.71 30.34
CA TRP A 249 -18.12 -13.21 31.30
C TRP A 249 -18.28 -14.65 31.82
N ARG A 250 -17.39 -15.55 31.38
CA ARG A 250 -16.84 -16.60 32.25
C ARG A 250 -15.46 -17.06 31.80
N VAL A 251 -14.44 -16.69 32.58
CA VAL A 251 -13.14 -17.37 32.58
C VAL A 251 -13.33 -18.70 33.31
N VAL A 252 -13.00 -19.81 32.68
CA VAL A 252 -12.85 -21.10 33.35
C VAL A 252 -11.45 -21.62 33.06
N SER A 253 -10.56 -21.45 34.04
CA SER A 253 -9.36 -22.24 34.17
C SER A 253 -9.73 -23.59 34.77
N SER A 254 -9.50 -24.69 34.06
CA SER A 254 -9.40 -26.01 34.66
C SER A 254 -8.05 -26.62 34.28
N LEU A 255 -7.12 -26.56 35.23
CA LEU A 255 -6.11 -27.59 35.38
C LEU A 255 -6.85 -28.89 35.67
N GLU A 256 -6.61 -29.93 34.88
CA GLU A 256 -6.79 -31.30 35.35
C GLU A 256 -5.42 -31.95 35.41
N ASP A 257 -5.08 -32.32 36.65
CA ASP A 257 -3.86 -32.98 37.06
C ASP A 257 -3.74 -34.36 36.41
N ALA A 258 -2.55 -34.65 35.89
CA ALA A 258 -2.16 -35.99 35.50
C ALA A 258 -1.80 -36.80 36.76
N GLN A 259 -2.49 -37.94 36.94
CA GLN A 259 -1.99 -39.10 37.67
C GLN A 259 -1.93 -40.29 36.73
#